data_AF-A0A352PJL8-F1
#
_entry.id   AF-A0A352PJL8-F1
#
_cell.length_a   1.000
_cell.length_b   1.000
_cell.length_c   1.000
_cell.angle_alpha   90.00
_cell.angle_beta   90.00
_cell.angle_gamma   90.00
#
_symmetry.space_group_name_H-M   'P 1'
#
loop_
_entity.id
_entity.type
_entity.pdbx_description
1 polymer ?
#
loop_
_entity_poly.entity_id
_entity_poly.type
_entity_poly.pdbx_seq_one_letter_code
_entity_poly.pdbx_strand_id
1 'polypeptide(L)'
;MNLPVGIFLLPYILFIAIYLLFMIFNIFHLLKFGLYGFRTYISVVIYAAVTLIIIFYSADFLTDINWNAEFNPLSIFNSEQNAFSFE
;
A
#
# COMPACT_ATOMS: atom_id res chain seq x y z
N MET A 1 11.65 -22.91 6.34
CA MET A 1 10.89 -23.02 5.08
C MET A 1 10.96 -21.66 4.43
N ASN A 2 11.53 -21.57 3.23
CA ASN A 2 11.64 -20.30 2.53
C ASN A 2 10.35 -20.05 1.77
N LEU A 3 9.79 -18.86 1.92
CA LEU A 3 8.59 -18.43 1.22
C LEU A 3 8.97 -17.30 0.26
N PRO A 4 8.46 -17.30 -0.97
CA PRO A 4 8.67 -16.18 -1.88
C PRO A 4 7.96 -14.93 -1.35
N VAL A 5 8.66 -13.79 -1.41
CA VAL A 5 8.15 -12.48 -0.97
C VAL A 5 6.84 -12.10 -1.65
N GLY A 6 6.62 -12.55 -2.90
CA GLY A 6 5.38 -12.30 -3.65
C GLY A 6 4.09 -12.70 -2.93
N ILE A 7 4.12 -13.73 -2.07
CA ILE A 7 2.94 -14.15 -1.28
C ILE A 7 2.48 -13.03 -0.34
N PHE A 8 3.42 -12.25 0.21
CA PHE A 8 3.12 -11.14 1.12
C PHE A 8 2.75 -9.85 0.38
N LEU A 9 3.21 -9.68 -0.87
CA LEU A 9 2.89 -8.52 -1.70
C LEU A 9 1.50 -8.62 -2.35
N LEU A 10 0.98 -9.83 -2.56
CA LEU A 10 -0.34 -10.04 -3.17
C LEU A 10 -1.49 -9.35 -2.42
N PRO A 11 -1.64 -9.51 -1.08
CA PRO A 11 -2.66 -8.79 -0.32
C PRO A 11 -2.54 -7.27 -0.42
N TYR A 12 -1.31 -6.75 -0.50
CA TYR A 12 -1.05 -5.32 -0.63
C TYR A 12 -1.54 -4.76 -1.97
N ILE A 13 -1.28 -5.47 -3.07
CA ILE A 13 -1.76 -5.08 -4.39
C ILE A 13 -3.28 -5.16 -4.48
N LEU A 14 -3.88 -6.20 -3.90
CA LEU A 14 -5.33 -6.32 -3.80
C LEU A 14 -5.94 -5.12 -3.03
N PHE A 15 -5.30 -4.72 -1.94
CA PHE A 15 -5.71 -3.53 -1.18
C PHE A 15 -5.64 -2.25 -2.02
N ILE A 16 -4.54 -2.01 -2.76
CA ILE A 16 -4.42 -0.87 -3.67
C ILE A 16 -5.51 -0.89 -4.74
N ALA A 17 -5.79 -2.05 -5.33
CA ALA A 17 -6.82 -2.19 -6.36
C ALA A 17 -8.22 -1.85 -5.83
N ILE A 18 -8.56 -2.35 -4.64
CA ILE A 18 -9.83 -2.03 -3.97
C ILE A 18 -9.88 -0.53 -3.66
N TYR A 19 -8.81 0.05 -3.12
CA TYR A 19 -8.73 1.48 -2.83
C TYR A 19 -8.97 2.33 -4.09
N LEU A 20 -8.32 2.00 -5.20
CA LEU A 20 -8.48 2.72 -6.48
C LEU A 20 -9.93 2.67 -6.96
N LEU A 21 -10.58 1.52 -6.85
CA LEU A 21 -11.99 1.36 -7.18
C LEU A 21 -12.86 2.30 -6.31
N PHE A 22 -12.67 2.31 -4.99
CA PHE A 22 -13.38 3.22 -4.09
C PHE A 22 -13.12 4.70 -4.41
N MET A 23 -11.88 5.05 -4.74
CA MET A 23 -11.49 6.41 -5.10
C MET A 23 -12.18 6.88 -6.38
N ILE A 24 -12.28 6.03 -7.41
CA ILE A 24 -13.03 6.32 -8.63
C ILE A 24 -14.52 6.54 -8.32
N PHE A 25 -15.13 5.67 -7.49
CA PHE A 25 -16.53 5.84 -7.07
C PHE A 25 -16.74 7.16 -6.33
N ASN A 26 -15.84 7.53 -5.43
CA ASN A 26 -15.91 8.79 -4.71
C ASN A 26 -15.81 9.98 -5.66
N ILE A 27 -14.83 10.01 -6.57
CA ILE A 27 -14.70 11.09 -7.55
C ILE A 27 -15.96 11.18 -8.43
N PHE A 28 -16.46 10.06 -8.92
CA PHE A 28 -17.70 10.02 -9.70
C PHE A 28 -18.90 10.58 -8.92
N HIS A 29 -19.04 10.19 -7.65
CA HIS A 29 -20.09 10.69 -6.78
C HIS A 29 -20.01 12.22 -6.60
N LEU A 30 -18.81 12.75 -6.38
CA LEU A 30 -18.58 14.18 -6.20
C LEU A 30 -18.88 14.98 -7.47
N LEU A 31 -18.55 14.43 -8.65
CA LEU A 31 -18.85 15.05 -9.93
C LEU A 31 -20.35 15.04 -10.25
N LYS A 32 -21.07 13.97 -9.86
CA LYS A 32 -22.49 13.80 -10.20
C LYS A 32 -23.44 14.49 -9.22
N PHE A 33 -23.20 14.36 -7.92
CA PHE A 33 -24.10 14.88 -6.89
C PHE A 33 -23.64 16.25 -6.34
N GLY A 34 -22.46 16.70 -6.76
CA GLY A 34 -21.85 17.92 -6.25
C GLY A 34 -21.34 17.75 -4.82
N LEU A 35 -20.71 18.81 -4.31
CA LEU A 35 -20.14 18.88 -2.97
C LEU A 35 -20.82 19.98 -2.17
N TYR A 36 -21.08 19.71 -0.90
CA TYR A 36 -21.55 20.71 0.05
C TYR A 36 -20.40 21.66 0.40
N GLY A 37 -20.15 22.63 -0.48
CA GLY A 37 -19.21 23.73 -0.26
C GLY A 37 -17.82 23.57 -0.94
N PHE A 38 -17.28 24.73 -1.34
CA PHE A 38 -15.99 24.86 -2.03
C PHE A 38 -14.79 24.34 -1.22
N ARG A 39 -14.80 24.50 0.11
CA ARG A 39 -13.74 23.98 1.00
C ARG A 39 -13.62 22.46 0.94
N THR A 40 -14.76 21.76 0.93
CA THR A 40 -14.82 20.30 0.86
C THR A 40 -14.27 19.82 -0.48
N TYR A 41 -14.63 20.50 -1.57
CA TYR A 41 -14.10 20.21 -2.91
C TYR A 41 -12.56 20.27 -2.96
N ILE A 42 -11.98 21.40 -2.53
CA ILE A 42 -10.51 21.55 -2.52
C ILE A 42 -9.86 20.47 -1.66
N SER A 43 -10.40 20.20 -0.47
CA SER A 43 -9.83 19.22 0.45
C SER A 43 -9.81 17.81 -0.17
N VAL A 44 -10.90 17.41 -0.84
CA VAL A 44 -10.96 16.10 -1.49
C VAL A 44 -10.03 16.02 -2.69
N VAL A 45 -9.93 17.07 -3.51
CA VAL A 45 -9.03 17.10 -4.67
C VAL A 45 -7.57 16.99 -4.23
N ILE A 46 -7.15 17.74 -3.20
CA ILE A 46 -5.79 17.66 -2.66
C ILE A 46 -5.51 16.26 -2.10
N TYR A 47 -6.44 15.71 -1.30
CA TYR A 47 -6.29 14.37 -0.75
C TYR A 47 -6.16 13.30 -1.84
N ALA A 48 -7.00 13.36 -2.87
CA ALA A 48 -6.94 12.44 -4.01
C ALA A 48 -5.62 12.58 -4.78
N ALA A 49 -5.17 13.81 -5.05
CA ALA A 49 -3.92 14.08 -5.75
C ALA A 49 -2.70 13.53 -4.98
N VAL A 50 -2.61 13.82 -3.68
CA VAL A 50 -1.54 13.31 -2.82
C VAL A 50 -1.56 11.78 -2.79
N THR A 51 -2.74 11.17 -2.65
CA THR A 51 -2.83 9.72 -2.59
C THR A 51 -2.47 9.05 -3.91
N LEU A 52 -2.84 9.66 -5.05
CA LEU A 52 -2.41 9.20 -6.38
C LEU A 52 -0.89 9.23 -6.53
N ILE A 53 -0.23 10.28 -6.04
CA ILE A 53 1.24 10.37 -6.04
C ILE A 53 1.85 9.23 -5.20
N ILE A 54 1.31 8.97 -4.02
CA ILE A 54 1.78 7.87 -3.15
C ILE A 54 1.62 6.52 -3.85
N ILE A 55 0.48 6.27 -4.49
CA ILE A 55 0.22 5.02 -5.22
C ILE A 55 1.18 4.88 -6.42
N PHE A 56 1.47 5.98 -7.11
CA PHE A 56 2.42 5.96 -8.22
C PHE A 56 3.83 5.55 -7.76
N TYR A 57 4.35 6.19 -6.71
CA TYR A 57 5.66 5.81 -6.15
C TYR A 57 5.66 4.41 -5.54
N SER A 58 4.55 3.97 -4.94
CA SER A 58 4.39 2.60 -4.45
C SER A 58 4.45 1.58 -5.59
N ALA A 59 3.78 1.86 -6.72
CA ALA A 59 3.81 1.00 -7.89
C ALA A 59 5.21 0.92 -8.51
N ASP A 60 5.90 2.06 -8.62
CA ASP A 60 7.31 2.13 -9.08
C ASP A 60 8.20 1.26 -8.18
N PHE A 61 8.13 1.44 -6.87
CA PHE A 61 8.86 0.64 -5.89
C PHE A 61 8.58 -0.86 -5.98
N LEU A 62 7.33 -1.26 -6.25
CA LEU A 62 6.97 -2.68 -6.43
C LEU A 62 7.61 -3.33 -7.66
N THR A 63 7.98 -2.55 -8.68
CA THR A 63 8.64 -3.08 -9.89
C THR A 63 10.11 -3.41 -9.65
N ASP A 64 10.76 -2.74 -8.70
CA ASP A 64 12.16 -2.98 -8.34
C ASP A 64 12.34 -4.20 -7.42
N ILE A 65 11.28 -4.64 -6.76
CA ILE A 65 11.33 -5.78 -5.85
C ILE A 65 11.39 -7.09 -6.65
N ASN A 66 12.31 -7.98 -6.29
CA ASN A 66 12.28 -9.35 -6.78
C ASN A 66 11.21 -10.16 -6.04
N TRP A 67 10.13 -10.49 -6.74
CA TRP A 67 8.99 -11.25 -6.20
C TRP A 67 9.31 -12.70 -5.84
N ASN A 68 10.35 -13.26 -6.49
CA ASN A 68 10.85 -14.60 -6.24
C ASN A 68 11.95 -14.61 -5.17
N ALA A 69 12.27 -13.46 -4.57
CA ALA A 69 13.19 -13.42 -3.45
C ALA A 69 12.65 -14.32 -2.33
N GLU A 70 13.50 -15.22 -1.85
CA GLU A 70 13.18 -16.12 -0.77
C GLU A 70 13.38 -15.43 0.57
N PHE A 71 12.35 -15.50 1.40
CA PHE A 71 12.38 -14.97 2.76
C PHE A 71 12.01 -16.07 3.76
N ASN A 72 12.75 -16.17 4.86
CA ASN A 72 12.44 -17.08 5.95
C ASN A 72 11.83 -16.28 7.12
N PRO A 73 10.51 -16.30 7.33
CA PRO A 73 9.88 -15.51 8.40
C PRO A 73 10.33 -15.93 9.80
N LEU A 74 10.78 -17.17 9.97
CA LEU A 74 11.26 -17.69 11.26
C LEU A 74 12.64 -17.12 11.64
N SER A 75 13.41 -16.58 10.70
CA SER A 75 14.72 -15.98 11.04
C SER A 75 14.59 -14.72 11.90
N ILE A 76 13.47 -14.01 11.81
CA ILE A 76 13.19 -12.81 12.64
C ILE A 76 13.14 -13.17 14.14
N PHE A 77 12.50 -14.28 14.49
CA PHE A 77 12.36 -14.69 15.89
C PHE A 77 13.66 -15.24 16.49
N ASN A 78 14.54 -15.82 15.64
CA ASN A 78 15.82 -16.37 16.08
C ASN A 78 16.91 -15.30 16.26
N SER A 79 16.79 -14.13 15.63
CA SER A 79 17.75 -13.04 15.82
C SER A 79 17.69 -12.42 17.21
N GLU A 80 16.54 -12.47 17.89
CA GLU A 80 16.39 -11.91 19.24
C GLU A 80 17.01 -12.81 20.33
N GLN A 81 16.95 -14.13 20.17
CA GLN A 81 17.54 -15.08 21.12
C GLN A 81 19.08 -15.01 21.17
N ASN A 82 19.73 -14.78 20.03
CA ASN A 82 21.19 -14.65 19.98
C ASN A 82 21.69 -13.31 20.55
N ALA A 83 20.84 -12.28 20.65
CA ALA A 83 21.20 -11.01 21.27
C ALA A 83 21.18 -11.08 22.81
N PHE A 84 20.40 -12.00 23.38
CA PHE A 84 20.25 -12.18 24.83
C PHE A 84 21.15 -13.28 25.42
N SER A 85 21.89 -14.02 24.59
CA SER A 85 22.81 -15.08 25.02
C SER A 85 24.26 -14.61 25.26
N PHE A 86 24.50 -13.29 25.24
CA PHE A 86 25.79 -12.67 25.55
C PHE A 86 25.85 -12.02 26.95
N GLU A 87 24.85 -12.26 27.79
CA GLU A 87 24.87 -11.93 29.23
C GLU A 87 25.06 -13.20 30.09
#